data_AF-A0A0M2UCW6-F1
#
_entry.id   AF-A0A0M2UCW6-F1
#
_cell.length_a   1.000
_cell.length_b   1.000
_cell.length_c   1.000
_cell.angle_alpha   90.00
_cell.angle_beta   90.00
_cell.angle_gamma   90.00
#
_symmetry.space_group_name_H-M   'P 1'
#
loop_
_entity.id
_entity.type
_entity.pdbx_description
1 polymer ?
#
loop_
_entity_poly.entity_id
_entity_poly.type
_entity_poly.pdbx_seq_one_letter_code
_entity_poly.pdbx_strand_id
1 'polypeptide(L)'
;MQLSMEQLRQAMDAEGYICDDDIVVTVYLALRMGKPLLICGAPGVGKTEVAKVLSRIFNTELIRLQCYEGLDENKALYEWNYQRQLLKIQMAKDAAGDQLEKDIFTREYLLERPLMKAIQAEKQPVLLIDEIDKTDEEFEAFLFELLSDFQVSVPELGTITARQIPIVVLTSNGERELSDGLKRRCIFLYIDYPSLDKEVRIIQSKVPEAGSRLARQVSAAVAYIRANLELKKRPAIAETLDWARALVVLNAERLTSDLVQKTLNVIMKDKEDIDLFHRQVGAEGLCRAACAGDM
;
A
#
# COMPACT_ATOMS: atom_id res chain seq x y z
N MET A 1 14.02 3.32 17.66
CA MET A 1 12.89 2.47 18.07
C MET A 1 13.37 1.05 18.30
N GLN A 2 13.16 0.46 19.48
CA GLN A 2 13.46 -0.96 19.71
C GLN A 2 12.19 -1.67 20.21
N LEU A 3 11.30 -2.05 19.28
CA LEU A 3 10.30 -3.08 19.57
C LEU A 3 10.95 -4.45 19.40
N SER A 4 10.56 -5.42 20.22
CA SER A 4 10.76 -6.84 19.94
C SER A 4 9.76 -7.32 18.88
N MET A 5 10.00 -8.50 18.29
CA MET A 5 9.07 -9.11 17.33
C MET A 5 7.67 -9.31 17.91
N GLU A 6 7.57 -9.71 19.19
CA GLU A 6 6.29 -9.93 19.86
C GLU A 6 5.54 -8.62 20.09
N GLN A 7 6.25 -7.56 20.51
CA GLN A 7 5.66 -6.23 20.63
C GLN A 7 5.20 -5.67 19.28
N LEU A 8 5.95 -5.92 18.20
CA LEU A 8 5.53 -5.52 16.86
C LEU A 8 4.25 -6.24 16.43
N ARG A 9 4.16 -7.56 16.66
CA ARG A 9 2.94 -8.34 16.38
C ARG A 9 1.73 -7.79 17.13
N GLN A 10 1.87 -7.58 18.43
CA GLN A 10 0.79 -7.03 19.26
C GLN A 10 0.37 -5.64 18.79
N ALA A 11 1.32 -4.79 18.40
CA ALA A 11 1.03 -3.46 17.88
C ALA A 11 0.31 -3.50 16.52
N MET A 12 0.69 -4.42 15.62
CA MET A 12 0.00 -4.60 14.33
C MET A 12 -1.41 -5.15 14.51
N ASP A 13 -1.59 -6.13 15.41
CA ASP A 13 -2.91 -6.68 15.75
C ASP A 13 -3.81 -5.60 16.39
N ALA A 14 -3.27 -4.73 17.24
CA ALA A 14 -4.00 -3.62 17.86
C ALA A 14 -4.50 -2.59 16.83
N GLU A 15 -3.74 -2.35 15.76
CA GLU A 15 -4.15 -1.53 14.60
C GLU A 15 -5.07 -2.28 13.62
N GLY A 16 -5.44 -3.53 13.94
CA GLY A 16 -6.31 -4.38 13.14
C GLY A 16 -5.66 -4.89 11.86
N TYR A 17 -4.34 -5.03 11.83
CA TYR A 17 -3.62 -5.70 10.76
C TYR A 17 -3.18 -7.08 11.24
N ILE A 18 -3.92 -8.11 10.80
CA ILE A 18 -3.69 -9.48 11.21
C ILE A 18 -2.49 -10.04 10.44
N CYS A 19 -1.35 -10.15 11.11
CA CYS A 19 -0.11 -10.67 10.54
C CYS A 19 0.02 -12.19 10.70
N ASP A 20 0.61 -12.81 9.70
CA ASP A 20 1.27 -14.12 9.84
C ASP A 20 2.72 -13.92 10.29
N ASP A 21 3.36 -14.99 10.77
CA ASP A 21 4.72 -14.94 11.33
C ASP A 21 5.76 -14.41 10.32
N ASP A 22 5.64 -14.78 9.06
CA ASP A 22 6.50 -14.36 7.95
C ASP A 22 6.46 -12.85 7.72
N ILE A 23 5.27 -12.23 7.76
CA ILE A 23 5.09 -10.77 7.64
C ILE A 23 5.78 -10.08 8.81
N VAL A 24 5.52 -10.53 10.06
CA VAL A 24 6.12 -9.90 11.24
C VAL A 24 7.64 -9.98 11.21
N VAL A 25 8.20 -11.15 10.89
CA VAL A 25 9.65 -11.35 10.84
C VAL A 25 10.27 -10.45 9.78
N THR A 26 9.69 -10.40 8.58
CA THR A 26 10.23 -9.63 7.46
C THR A 26 10.18 -8.13 7.73
N VAL A 27 9.05 -7.63 8.25
CA VAL A 27 8.90 -6.22 8.66
C VAL A 27 9.87 -5.88 9.79
N TYR A 28 10.00 -6.75 10.79
CA TYR A 28 10.94 -6.56 11.89
C TYR A 28 12.38 -6.45 11.41
N LEU A 29 12.81 -7.35 10.51
CA LEU A 29 14.15 -7.32 9.94
C LEU A 29 14.41 -6.04 9.15
N ALA A 30 13.45 -5.60 8.31
CA ALA A 30 13.55 -4.34 7.57
C ALA A 30 13.75 -3.15 8.52
N LEU A 31 12.94 -3.05 9.58
CA LEU A 31 13.01 -1.99 10.59
C LEU A 31 14.34 -2.01 11.37
N ARG A 32 14.81 -3.20 11.77
CA ARG A 32 16.06 -3.34 12.54
C ARG A 32 17.31 -3.08 11.71
N MET A 33 17.28 -3.41 10.42
CA MET A 33 18.39 -3.22 9.50
C MET A 33 18.39 -1.82 8.85
N GLY A 34 17.32 -1.04 9.02
CA GLY A 34 17.15 0.23 8.31
C GLY A 34 17.07 0.04 6.79
N LYS A 35 16.55 -1.11 6.34
CA LYS A 35 16.44 -1.46 4.92
C LYS A 35 15.01 -1.19 4.43
N PRO A 36 14.82 -0.71 3.19
CA PRO A 36 13.50 -0.62 2.58
C PRO A 36 12.79 -1.98 2.54
N LEU A 37 11.47 -1.98 2.71
CA LEU A 37 10.62 -3.16 2.60
C LEU A 37 9.90 -3.13 1.25
N LEU A 38 10.13 -4.11 0.39
CA LEU A 38 9.39 -4.29 -0.87
C LEU A 38 8.31 -5.36 -0.68
N ILE A 39 7.05 -4.96 -0.78
CA ILE A 39 5.89 -5.82 -0.63
C ILE A 39 5.26 -6.09 -2.00
N CYS A 40 5.34 -7.33 -2.46
CA CYS A 40 4.70 -7.78 -3.70
C CYS A 40 3.50 -8.69 -3.40
N GLY A 41 2.52 -8.74 -4.31
CA GLY A 41 1.33 -9.59 -4.14
C GLY A 41 0.18 -9.12 -5.00
N ALA A 42 -0.95 -9.83 -4.97
CA ALA A 42 -2.14 -9.43 -5.72
C ALA A 42 -2.71 -8.07 -5.24
N PRO A 43 -3.45 -7.32 -6.08
CA PRO A 43 -4.15 -6.11 -5.65
C PRO A 43 -5.10 -6.41 -4.48
N GLY A 44 -5.17 -5.51 -3.50
CA GLY A 44 -6.14 -5.62 -2.41
C GLY A 44 -5.85 -6.66 -1.32
N VAL A 45 -4.64 -7.25 -1.27
CA VAL A 45 -4.21 -8.16 -0.18
C VAL A 45 -3.65 -7.45 1.06
N GLY A 46 -3.68 -6.12 1.09
CA GLY A 46 -3.26 -5.31 2.26
C GLY A 46 -1.81 -4.82 2.25
N LYS A 47 -1.13 -4.78 1.10
CA LYS A 47 0.25 -4.28 0.96
C LYS A 47 0.41 -2.83 1.46
N THR A 48 -0.41 -1.93 0.93
CA THR A 48 -0.43 -0.50 1.29
C THR A 48 -0.83 -0.28 2.75
N GLU A 49 -1.61 -1.19 3.33
CA GLU A 49 -2.07 -1.09 4.71
C GLU A 49 -0.92 -1.27 5.71
N VAL A 50 0.12 -2.04 5.37
CA VAL A 50 1.33 -2.20 6.21
C VAL A 50 1.97 -0.85 6.52
N ALA A 51 2.15 0.00 5.51
CA ALA A 51 2.76 1.33 5.71
C ALA A 51 1.90 2.23 6.62
N LYS A 52 0.58 2.20 6.44
CA LYS A 52 -0.35 2.96 7.28
C LYS A 52 -0.30 2.49 8.73
N VAL A 53 -0.30 1.18 8.95
CA VAL A 53 -0.20 0.57 10.28
C VAL A 53 1.11 0.96 10.95
N LEU A 54 2.24 0.86 10.24
CA LEU A 54 3.54 1.29 10.77
C LEU A 54 3.53 2.77 11.16
N SER A 55 2.92 3.65 10.36
CA SER A 55 2.84 5.08 10.69
C SER A 55 2.07 5.34 11.98
N ARG A 56 1.01 4.56 12.25
CA ARG A 56 0.22 4.65 13.49
C ARG A 56 0.95 4.06 14.68
N ILE A 57 1.56 2.87 14.54
CA ILE A 57 2.37 2.21 15.59
C ILE A 57 3.49 3.14 16.06
N PHE A 58 4.14 3.83 15.13
CA PHE A 58 5.25 4.73 15.43
C PHE A 58 4.82 6.18 15.66
N ASN A 59 3.52 6.47 15.55
CA ASN A 59 2.93 7.81 15.68
C ASN A 59 3.71 8.87 14.88
N THR A 60 3.95 8.58 13.60
CA THR A 60 4.73 9.43 12.70
C THR A 60 3.98 9.73 11.41
N GLU A 61 4.47 10.69 10.64
CA GLU A 61 3.87 11.09 9.38
C GLU A 61 4.00 9.96 8.34
N LEU A 62 2.90 9.71 7.62
CA LEU A 62 2.88 8.87 6.43
C LEU A 62 2.99 9.75 5.19
N ILE A 63 4.15 9.71 4.55
CA ILE A 63 4.41 10.40 3.30
C ILE A 63 4.20 9.40 2.17
N ARG A 64 3.24 9.68 1.27
CA ARG A 64 2.93 8.80 0.15
C ARG A 64 3.41 9.39 -1.16
N LEU A 65 4.17 8.58 -1.90
CA LEU A 65 4.43 8.75 -3.32
C LEU A 65 3.60 7.70 -4.08
N GLN A 66 2.62 8.15 -4.85
CA GLN A 66 1.86 7.26 -5.73
C GLN A 66 2.61 7.15 -7.06
N CYS A 67 2.97 5.94 -7.46
CA CYS A 67 3.54 5.65 -8.76
C CYS A 67 2.45 5.44 -9.80
N TYR A 68 2.71 5.94 -11.01
CA TYR A 68 1.86 5.86 -12.19
C TYR A 68 2.73 6.10 -13.42
N GLU A 69 2.21 5.78 -14.60
CA GLU A 69 2.92 5.94 -15.86
C GLU A 69 3.24 7.43 -16.14
N GLY A 70 4.51 7.73 -16.42
CA GLY A 70 4.98 9.11 -16.64
C GLY A 70 5.20 9.93 -15.36
N LEU A 71 5.34 9.27 -14.19
CA LEU A 71 5.91 9.89 -13.01
C LEU A 71 7.41 10.17 -13.24
N ASP A 72 7.84 11.40 -13.00
CA ASP A 72 9.22 11.86 -13.18
C ASP A 72 9.84 12.34 -11.86
N GLU A 73 11.14 12.63 -11.90
CA GLU A 73 11.90 13.17 -10.76
C GLU A 73 11.27 14.48 -10.23
N ASN A 74 10.77 15.36 -11.11
CA ASN A 74 10.22 16.65 -10.68
C ASN A 74 8.96 16.51 -9.80
N LYS A 75 8.13 15.51 -10.07
CA LYS A 75 6.92 15.24 -9.29
C LYS A 75 7.21 14.41 -8.03
N ALA A 76 8.27 13.63 -8.03
CA ALA A 76 8.63 12.75 -6.92
C ALA A 76 9.56 13.44 -5.90
N LEU A 77 10.53 14.22 -6.37
CA LEU A 77 11.59 14.82 -5.56
C LEU A 77 11.40 16.30 -5.29
N TYR A 78 11.41 17.15 -6.32
CA TYR A 78 11.27 18.59 -6.15
C TYR A 78 10.85 19.30 -7.44
N GLU A 79 10.22 20.45 -7.29
CA GLU A 79 9.99 21.37 -8.42
C GLU A 79 10.37 22.80 -8.01
N TRP A 80 10.93 23.57 -8.93
CA TRP A 80 11.19 24.99 -8.70
C TRP A 80 9.91 25.81 -8.84
N ASN A 81 9.63 26.67 -7.86
CA ASN A 81 8.54 27.64 -7.95
C ASN A 81 8.93 28.81 -8.87
N TYR A 82 8.81 28.59 -10.17
CA TYR A 82 9.15 29.58 -11.20
C TYR A 82 8.37 30.88 -11.05
N GLN A 83 7.13 30.85 -10.55
CA GLN A 83 6.34 32.07 -10.33
C GLN A 83 6.95 32.97 -9.26
N ARG A 84 7.37 32.39 -8.12
CA ARG A 84 8.06 33.13 -7.06
C ARG A 84 9.44 33.60 -7.51
N GLN A 85 10.16 32.81 -8.30
CA GLN A 85 11.45 33.21 -8.89
C GLN A 85 11.28 34.40 -9.85
N LEU A 86 10.30 34.36 -10.75
CA LEU A 86 10.00 35.45 -11.69
C LEU A 86 9.60 36.74 -10.96
N LEU A 87 8.80 36.64 -9.90
CA LEU A 87 8.42 37.80 -9.09
C LEU A 87 9.66 38.43 -8.43
N LYS A 88 10.58 37.60 -7.88
CA LYS A 88 11.85 38.09 -7.32
C LYS A 88 12.68 38.80 -8.37
N ILE A 89 12.82 38.21 -9.55
CA ILE A 89 13.58 38.80 -10.68
C ILE A 89 12.97 40.14 -11.09
N GLN A 90 11.64 40.25 -11.18
CA GLN A 90 10.95 41.50 -11.52
C GLN A 90 11.15 42.59 -10.47
N MET A 91 11.10 42.24 -9.17
CA MET A 91 11.34 43.17 -8.06
C MET A 91 12.80 43.59 -7.95
N ALA A 92 13.73 42.74 -8.40
CA ALA A 92 15.16 42.95 -8.30
C ALA A 92 15.80 43.46 -9.62
N LYS A 93 15.00 43.89 -10.60
CA LYS A 93 15.45 44.44 -11.89
C LYS A 93 16.41 45.64 -11.78
N ASP A 94 16.51 46.28 -10.62
CA ASP A 94 17.44 47.38 -10.33
C ASP A 94 18.78 46.92 -9.71
N ALA A 95 18.97 45.63 -9.44
CA ALA A 95 20.18 45.06 -8.80
C ALA A 95 20.98 44.16 -9.76
N ALA A 96 22.31 44.20 -9.66
CA ALA A 96 23.27 43.60 -10.60
C ALA A 96 23.10 42.06 -10.78
N GLY A 97 23.16 41.63 -12.05
CA GLY A 97 22.67 40.32 -12.53
C GLY A 97 23.34 39.04 -12.02
N ASP A 98 24.55 39.09 -11.46
CA ASP A 98 25.26 37.86 -10.99
C ASP A 98 24.86 37.44 -9.56
N GLN A 99 24.40 38.36 -8.72
CA GLN A 99 23.88 38.02 -7.38
C GLN A 99 22.47 37.46 -7.45
N LEU A 100 21.69 37.84 -8.47
CA LEU A 100 20.31 37.35 -8.68
C LEU A 100 20.24 35.85 -8.92
N GLU A 101 21.19 35.28 -9.68
CA GLU A 101 21.16 33.88 -10.09
C GLU A 101 21.36 32.92 -8.91
N LYS A 102 22.27 33.25 -7.99
CA LYS A 102 22.45 32.52 -6.72
C LYS A 102 21.28 32.69 -5.77
N ASP A 103 20.55 33.80 -5.87
CA ASP A 103 19.44 34.13 -4.98
C ASP A 103 18.11 33.45 -5.36
N ILE A 104 17.93 33.04 -6.63
CA ILE A 104 16.70 32.39 -7.11
C ILE A 104 16.70 30.86 -6.94
N PHE A 105 17.88 30.22 -6.92
CA PHE A 105 18.04 28.78 -6.67
C PHE A 105 18.34 28.50 -5.19
N THR A 106 17.46 29.00 -4.33
CA THR A 106 17.54 28.77 -2.88
C THR A 106 16.39 27.88 -2.43
N ARG A 107 16.58 27.20 -1.31
CA ARG A 107 15.57 26.28 -0.73
C ARG A 107 14.19 26.92 -0.52
N GLU A 108 14.11 28.24 -0.43
CA GLU A 108 12.84 28.98 -0.33
C GLU A 108 11.93 28.85 -1.56
N TYR A 109 12.52 28.62 -2.74
CA TYR A 109 11.80 28.45 -4.01
C TYR A 109 11.61 26.99 -4.40
N LEU A 110 12.18 26.06 -3.64
CA LEU A 110 12.07 24.63 -3.91
C LEU A 110 10.79 24.07 -3.29
N LEU A 111 9.89 23.57 -4.13
CA LEU A 111 8.70 22.86 -3.71
C LEU A 111 9.08 21.40 -3.43
N GLU A 112 9.20 21.07 -2.15
CA GLU A 112 9.51 19.70 -1.72
C GLU A 112 8.35 18.76 -2.11
N ARG A 113 8.67 17.69 -2.85
CA ARG A 113 7.74 16.60 -3.20
C ARG A 113 7.95 15.41 -2.24
N PRO A 114 7.16 14.32 -2.33
CA PRO A 114 7.17 13.27 -1.32
C PRO A 114 8.56 12.75 -0.93
N LEU A 115 9.47 12.54 -1.87
CA LEU A 115 10.80 12.00 -1.57
C LEU A 115 11.67 13.02 -0.80
N MET A 116 11.68 14.28 -1.23
CA MET A 116 12.41 15.33 -0.53
C MET A 116 11.85 15.56 0.87
N LYS A 117 10.51 15.58 1.00
CA LYS A 117 9.82 15.68 2.30
C LYS A 117 10.23 14.55 3.24
N ALA A 118 10.32 13.32 2.73
CA ALA A 118 10.69 12.17 3.55
C ALA A 118 12.13 12.22 4.06
N ILE A 119 13.07 12.64 3.20
CA ILE A 119 14.50 12.78 3.56
C ILE A 119 14.72 13.96 4.51
N GLN A 120 14.00 15.06 4.32
CA GLN A 120 14.18 16.29 5.09
C GLN A 120 13.27 16.41 6.32
N ALA A 121 12.43 15.40 6.59
CA ALA A 121 11.57 15.36 7.75
C ALA A 121 12.37 15.46 9.06
N GLU A 122 11.85 16.24 10.02
CA GLU A 122 12.49 16.42 11.33
C GLU A 122 12.39 15.17 12.21
N LYS A 123 11.33 14.39 12.03
CA LYS A 123 11.10 13.10 12.69
C LYS A 123 11.12 12.00 11.64
N GLN A 124 11.56 10.80 12.01
CA GLN A 124 11.58 9.62 11.14
C GLN A 124 10.17 9.33 10.60
N PRO A 125 9.88 9.58 9.30
CA PRO A 125 8.57 9.34 8.74
C PRO A 125 8.46 7.90 8.21
N VAL A 126 7.24 7.48 7.88
CA VAL A 126 7.02 6.34 7.00
C VAL A 126 6.86 6.86 5.58
N LEU A 127 7.74 6.43 4.67
CA LEU A 127 7.66 6.71 3.24
C LEU A 127 7.03 5.50 2.53
N LEU A 128 5.84 5.70 1.96
CA LEU A 128 5.17 4.73 1.12
C LEU A 128 5.37 5.08 -0.35
N ILE A 129 6.06 4.22 -1.10
CA ILE A 129 6.18 4.26 -2.55
C ILE A 129 5.20 3.21 -3.11
N ASP A 130 4.04 3.64 -3.54
CA ASP A 130 2.90 2.77 -3.83
C ASP A 130 2.81 2.47 -5.34
N GLU A 131 2.66 1.19 -5.70
CA GLU A 131 2.55 0.69 -7.08
C GLU A 131 3.78 1.00 -7.96
N ILE A 132 4.98 0.71 -7.45
CA ILE A 132 6.25 0.99 -8.14
C ILE A 132 6.39 0.27 -9.49
N ASP A 133 5.62 -0.80 -9.71
CA ASP A 133 5.56 -1.50 -11.00
C ASP A 133 4.90 -0.69 -12.13
N LYS A 134 4.29 0.45 -11.84
CA LYS A 134 3.69 1.36 -12.83
C LYS A 134 4.65 2.42 -13.37
N THR A 135 5.89 2.46 -12.90
CA THR A 135 6.92 3.37 -13.41
C THR A 135 7.88 2.69 -14.39
N ASP A 136 8.64 3.51 -15.10
CA ASP A 136 9.69 3.06 -16.00
C ASP A 136 10.99 2.72 -15.25
N GLU A 137 11.97 2.14 -15.97
CA GLU A 137 13.28 1.79 -15.40
C GLU A 137 14.10 3.01 -14.98
N GLU A 138 13.89 4.13 -15.66
CA GLU A 138 14.58 5.39 -15.39
C GLU A 138 14.21 5.90 -13.99
N PHE A 139 12.91 5.87 -13.66
CA PHE A 139 12.44 6.22 -12.33
C PHE A 139 12.93 5.22 -11.25
N GLU A 140 12.93 3.92 -11.54
CA GLU A 140 13.50 2.93 -10.61
C GLU A 140 14.98 3.21 -10.32
N ALA A 141 15.76 3.53 -11.36
CA ALA A 141 17.18 3.83 -11.24
C ALA A 141 17.42 5.10 -10.40
N PHE A 142 16.58 6.11 -10.57
CA PHE A 142 16.60 7.32 -9.75
C PHE A 142 16.41 7.01 -8.24
N LEU A 143 15.53 6.06 -7.89
CA LEU A 143 15.35 5.67 -6.48
C LEU A 143 16.56 4.95 -5.88
N PHE A 144 17.53 4.49 -6.67
CA PHE A 144 18.66 3.71 -6.14
C PHE A 144 19.53 4.49 -5.17
N GLU A 145 19.78 5.78 -5.42
CA GLU A 145 20.54 6.64 -4.51
C GLU A 145 19.80 6.79 -3.18
N LEU A 146 18.51 7.12 -3.26
CA LEU A 146 17.64 7.32 -2.09
C LEU A 146 17.52 6.06 -1.23
N LEU A 147 17.35 4.88 -1.85
CA LEU A 147 17.14 3.63 -1.14
C LEU A 147 18.44 2.99 -0.62
N SER A 148 19.59 3.38 -1.17
CA SER A 148 20.91 2.91 -0.71
C SER A 148 21.48 3.79 0.38
N ASP A 149 21.57 5.09 0.10
CA ASP A 149 22.38 6.03 0.89
C ASP A 149 21.50 7.06 1.63
N PHE A 150 20.18 7.01 1.43
CA PHE A 150 19.21 7.95 2.01
C PHE A 150 19.59 9.41 1.77
N GLN A 151 20.01 9.69 0.54
CA GLN A 151 20.34 11.01 0.05
C GLN A 151 19.83 11.19 -1.39
N VAL A 152 19.83 12.43 -1.85
CA VAL A 152 19.42 12.81 -3.20
C VAL A 152 20.36 13.88 -3.73
N SER A 153 20.73 13.79 -5.00
CA SER A 153 21.56 14.78 -5.68
C SER A 153 20.69 15.80 -6.42
N VAL A 154 20.73 17.06 -5.97
CA VAL A 154 20.02 18.17 -6.64
C VAL A 154 21.06 19.02 -7.36
N PRO A 155 21.03 19.14 -8.70
CA PRO A 155 22.06 19.84 -9.48
C PRO A 155 22.44 21.23 -8.95
N GLU A 156 21.47 22.03 -8.52
CA GLU A 156 21.68 23.40 -8.06
C GLU A 156 22.04 23.50 -6.56
N LEU A 157 21.73 22.47 -5.75
CA LEU A 157 21.92 22.48 -4.29
C LEU A 157 22.98 21.48 -3.80
N GLY A 158 23.50 20.65 -4.70
CA GLY A 158 24.38 19.53 -4.37
C GLY A 158 23.63 18.37 -3.71
N THR A 159 24.37 17.52 -3.02
CA THR A 159 23.83 16.34 -2.35
C THR A 159 23.15 16.70 -1.04
N ILE A 160 21.91 16.27 -0.89
CA ILE A 160 21.08 16.47 0.29
C ILE A 160 20.90 15.12 0.99
N THR A 161 21.44 14.99 2.19
CA THR A 161 21.35 13.76 3.01
C THR A 161 20.13 13.79 3.93
N ALA A 162 19.60 12.60 4.26
CA ALA A 162 18.48 12.47 5.16
C ALA A 162 18.82 12.95 6.57
N ARG A 163 17.93 13.77 7.14
CA ARG A 163 18.01 14.16 8.56
C ARG A 163 17.66 13.00 9.47
N GLN A 164 16.68 12.20 9.05
CA GLN A 164 16.24 10.97 9.69
C GLN A 164 16.02 9.94 8.60
N ILE A 165 16.53 8.72 8.78
CA ILE A 165 16.33 7.64 7.80
C ILE A 165 14.86 7.20 7.84
N PRO A 166 14.07 7.38 6.77
CA PRO A 166 12.66 7.01 6.77
C PRO A 166 12.46 5.50 6.83
N ILE A 167 11.33 5.07 7.39
CA ILE A 167 10.85 3.70 7.23
C ILE A 167 10.25 3.62 5.83
N VAL A 168 10.93 2.96 4.90
CA VAL A 168 10.49 2.89 3.50
C VAL A 168 9.72 1.60 3.24
N VAL A 169 8.52 1.73 2.70
CA VAL A 169 7.68 0.64 2.20
C VAL A 169 7.40 0.87 0.72
N LEU A 170 7.80 -0.07 -0.13
CA LEU A 170 7.46 -0.11 -1.54
C LEU A 170 6.37 -1.17 -1.75
N THR A 171 5.37 -0.90 -2.59
CA THR A 171 4.35 -1.89 -2.96
C THR A 171 4.36 -2.15 -4.46
N SER A 172 4.09 -3.39 -4.85
CA SER A 172 3.93 -3.78 -6.26
C SER A 172 2.79 -4.78 -6.44
N ASN A 173 2.02 -4.61 -7.51
CA ASN A 173 0.98 -5.54 -7.92
C ASN A 173 1.51 -6.68 -8.81
N GLY A 174 2.76 -6.58 -9.26
CA GLY A 174 3.37 -7.51 -10.19
C GLY A 174 2.85 -7.37 -11.62
N GLU A 175 2.34 -6.18 -12.00
CA GLU A 175 1.94 -5.87 -13.38
C GLU A 175 3.15 -5.90 -14.33
N ARG A 176 4.31 -5.57 -13.79
CA ARG A 176 5.61 -5.57 -14.46
C ARG A 176 6.68 -6.13 -13.52
N GLU A 177 7.68 -6.80 -14.09
CA GLU A 177 8.87 -7.17 -13.36
C GLU A 177 9.74 -5.95 -13.02
N LEU A 178 10.02 -5.77 -11.73
CA LEU A 178 10.92 -4.74 -11.19
C LEU A 178 12.37 -5.11 -11.42
N SER A 179 13.22 -4.10 -11.56
CA SER A 179 14.66 -4.28 -11.76
C SER A 179 15.33 -5.00 -10.57
N ASP A 180 16.35 -5.81 -10.88
CA ASP A 180 17.19 -6.44 -9.85
C ASP A 180 17.90 -5.39 -8.98
N GLY A 181 18.18 -4.22 -9.56
CA GLY A 181 18.73 -3.06 -8.84
C GLY A 181 17.83 -2.60 -7.71
N LEU A 182 16.51 -2.57 -7.91
CA LEU A 182 15.55 -2.21 -6.88
C LEU A 182 15.41 -3.35 -5.85
N LYS A 183 15.21 -4.58 -6.32
CA LYS A 183 15.00 -5.77 -5.47
C LYS A 183 16.15 -5.97 -4.47
N ARG A 184 17.42 -5.87 -4.91
CA ARG A 184 18.61 -6.11 -4.05
C ARG A 184 18.82 -5.06 -2.94
N ARG A 185 18.13 -3.91 -3.02
CA ARG A 185 18.20 -2.85 -2.01
C ARG A 185 17.14 -3.03 -0.92
N CYS A 186 16.17 -3.90 -1.13
CA CYS A 186 15.03 -4.10 -0.26
C CYS A 186 15.09 -5.44 0.48
N ILE A 187 14.44 -5.52 1.63
CA ILE A 187 13.94 -6.78 2.18
C ILE A 187 12.65 -7.10 1.42
N PHE A 188 12.56 -8.31 0.86
CA PHE A 188 11.43 -8.73 0.04
C PHE A 188 10.38 -9.47 0.88
N LEU A 189 9.12 -9.05 0.75
CA LEU A 189 7.94 -9.70 1.32
C LEU A 189 6.94 -9.98 0.21
N TYR A 190 6.50 -11.24 0.09
CA TYR A 190 5.36 -11.59 -0.75
C TYR A 190 4.12 -11.80 0.12
N ILE A 191 3.00 -11.16 -0.24
CA ILE A 191 1.71 -11.32 0.45
C ILE A 191 0.72 -11.94 -0.54
N ASP A 192 0.25 -13.13 -0.22
CA ASP A 192 -0.82 -13.81 -0.94
C ASP A 192 -2.20 -13.53 -0.31
N TYR A 193 -3.26 -14.04 -0.92
CA TYR A 193 -4.58 -14.06 -0.32
C TYR A 193 -4.55 -14.77 1.05
N PRO A 194 -5.29 -14.24 2.03
CA PRO A 194 -5.28 -14.79 3.37
C PRO A 194 -5.88 -16.21 3.40
N SER A 195 -5.42 -17.01 4.36
CA SER A 195 -6.13 -18.24 4.72
C SER A 195 -7.54 -17.92 5.23
N LEU A 196 -8.43 -18.91 5.22
CA LEU A 196 -9.79 -18.78 5.74
C LEU A 196 -9.80 -18.18 7.14
N ASP A 197 -9.02 -18.73 8.07
CA ASP A 197 -8.97 -18.27 9.46
C ASP A 197 -8.45 -16.85 9.60
N LYS A 198 -7.43 -16.49 8.80
CA LYS A 198 -6.91 -15.13 8.77
C LYS A 198 -7.95 -14.15 8.22
N GLU A 199 -8.67 -14.51 7.17
CA GLU A 199 -9.71 -13.67 6.59
C GLU A 199 -10.91 -13.50 7.55
N VAL A 200 -11.29 -14.55 8.28
CA VAL A 200 -12.31 -14.44 9.35
C VAL A 200 -11.88 -13.39 10.39
N ARG A 201 -10.63 -13.47 10.88
CA ARG A 201 -10.10 -12.51 11.86
C ARG A 201 -10.05 -11.09 11.31
N ILE A 202 -9.71 -10.93 10.03
CA ILE A 202 -9.72 -9.63 9.35
C ILE A 202 -11.13 -9.05 9.31
N ILE A 203 -12.15 -9.83 8.92
CA ILE A 203 -13.54 -9.38 8.91
C ILE A 203 -13.99 -9.03 10.34
N GLN A 204 -13.71 -9.87 11.33
CA GLN A 204 -14.10 -9.59 12.72
C GLN A 204 -13.46 -8.31 13.28
N SER A 205 -12.23 -8.00 12.86
CA SER A 205 -11.54 -6.77 13.27
C SER A 205 -12.09 -5.53 12.56
N LYS A 206 -12.40 -5.62 11.26
CA LYS A 206 -12.79 -4.46 10.42
C LYS A 206 -14.30 -4.25 10.30
N VAL A 207 -15.10 -5.29 10.51
CA VAL A 207 -16.58 -5.34 10.42
C VAL A 207 -17.11 -6.16 11.61
N PRO A 208 -16.91 -5.70 12.86
CA PRO A 208 -17.32 -6.44 14.05
C PRO A 208 -18.83 -6.73 14.08
N GLU A 209 -19.65 -5.91 13.42
CA GLU A 209 -21.10 -6.05 13.32
C GLU A 209 -21.54 -7.31 12.55
N ALA A 210 -20.68 -7.89 11.72
CA ALA A 210 -20.97 -9.13 11.02
C ALA A 210 -21.12 -10.32 11.99
N GLY A 211 -20.50 -10.25 13.18
CA GLY A 211 -20.45 -11.38 14.10
C GLY A 211 -19.61 -12.56 13.57
N SER A 212 -19.37 -13.54 14.43
CA SER A 212 -18.45 -14.66 14.12
C SER A 212 -18.97 -15.58 13.02
N ARG A 213 -20.28 -15.82 13.00
CA ARG A 213 -20.93 -16.73 12.05
C ARG A 213 -20.88 -16.19 10.62
N LEU A 214 -21.38 -14.97 10.40
CA LEU A 214 -21.39 -14.37 9.06
C LEU A 214 -19.97 -14.18 8.54
N ALA A 215 -19.05 -13.71 9.38
CA ALA A 215 -17.64 -13.56 9.00
C ALA A 215 -17.05 -14.88 8.47
N ARG A 216 -17.28 -16.00 9.18
CA ARG A 216 -16.83 -17.31 8.73
C ARG A 216 -17.48 -17.75 7.42
N GLN A 217 -18.78 -17.58 7.27
CA GLN A 217 -19.49 -17.97 6.05
C GLN A 217 -19.06 -17.13 4.85
N VAL A 218 -18.87 -15.82 5.02
CA VAL A 218 -18.37 -14.91 3.98
C VAL A 218 -16.95 -15.31 3.56
N SER A 219 -16.02 -15.47 4.50
CA SER A 219 -14.66 -15.92 4.18
C SER A 219 -14.64 -17.30 3.54
N ALA A 220 -15.48 -18.24 3.97
CA ALA A 220 -15.57 -19.57 3.38
C ALA A 220 -16.10 -19.52 1.94
N ALA A 221 -17.11 -18.70 1.67
CA ALA A 221 -17.63 -18.47 0.33
C ALA A 221 -16.56 -17.87 -0.59
N VAL A 222 -15.85 -16.84 -0.14
CA VAL A 222 -14.77 -16.20 -0.92
C VAL A 222 -13.61 -17.17 -1.16
N ALA A 223 -13.18 -17.91 -0.14
CA ALA A 223 -12.14 -18.93 -0.28
C ALA A 223 -12.54 -20.01 -1.30
N TYR A 224 -13.80 -20.46 -1.25
CA TYR A 224 -14.34 -21.41 -2.22
C TYR A 224 -14.31 -20.85 -3.64
N ILE A 225 -14.73 -19.59 -3.83
CA ILE A 225 -14.66 -18.90 -5.12
C ILE A 225 -13.22 -18.83 -5.64
N ARG A 226 -12.26 -18.39 -4.81
CA ARG A 226 -10.85 -18.29 -5.20
C ARG A 226 -10.23 -19.63 -5.58
N ALA A 227 -10.65 -20.73 -4.94
CA ALA A 227 -10.10 -22.06 -5.13
C ALA A 227 -10.75 -22.85 -6.28
N ASN A 228 -12.05 -22.64 -6.57
CA ASN A 228 -12.82 -23.48 -7.49
C ASN A 228 -13.22 -22.77 -8.79
N LEU A 229 -13.05 -21.45 -8.90
CA LEU A 229 -13.37 -20.69 -10.10
C LEU A 229 -12.12 -20.07 -10.71
N GLU A 230 -11.91 -20.33 -12.00
CA GLU A 230 -10.89 -19.66 -12.81
C GLU A 230 -11.37 -18.28 -13.25
N LEU A 231 -11.50 -17.38 -12.28
CA LEU A 231 -11.92 -16.01 -12.52
C LEU A 231 -10.81 -15.19 -13.16
N LYS A 232 -11.18 -14.26 -14.04
CA LYS A 232 -10.27 -13.22 -14.52
C LYS A 232 -9.78 -12.36 -13.37
N LYS A 233 -10.70 -11.94 -12.49
CA LYS A 233 -10.38 -11.16 -11.29
C LYS A 233 -10.88 -11.87 -10.05
N ARG A 234 -9.96 -12.50 -9.33
CA ARG A 234 -10.24 -13.10 -8.03
C ARG A 234 -10.59 -11.99 -7.02
N PRO A 235 -11.63 -12.16 -6.18
CA PRO A 235 -12.01 -11.17 -5.18
C PRO A 235 -10.92 -11.01 -4.13
N ALA A 236 -10.50 -9.78 -3.83
CA ALA A 236 -9.48 -9.52 -2.81
C ALA A 236 -10.12 -9.30 -1.43
N ILE A 237 -9.28 -8.93 -0.46
CA ILE A 237 -9.72 -8.67 0.91
C ILE A 237 -10.66 -7.45 0.92
N ALA A 238 -10.38 -6.44 0.09
CA ALA A 238 -11.22 -5.25 -0.05
C ALA A 238 -12.65 -5.62 -0.46
N GLU A 239 -12.82 -6.40 -1.53
CA GLU A 239 -14.15 -6.86 -1.95
C GLU A 239 -14.84 -7.74 -0.89
N THR A 240 -14.07 -8.55 -0.16
CA THR A 240 -14.61 -9.39 0.93
C THR A 240 -15.14 -8.55 2.09
N LEU A 241 -14.41 -7.50 2.48
CA LEU A 241 -14.84 -6.55 3.51
C LEU A 241 -16.07 -5.76 3.07
N ASP A 242 -16.09 -5.29 1.83
CA ASP A 242 -17.25 -4.59 1.26
C ASP A 242 -18.49 -5.49 1.23
N TRP A 243 -18.31 -6.78 0.92
CA TRP A 243 -19.39 -7.75 0.93
C TRP A 243 -19.91 -8.04 2.34
N ALA A 244 -19.01 -8.20 3.31
CA ALA A 244 -19.40 -8.34 4.71
C ALA A 244 -20.20 -7.10 5.19
N ARG A 245 -19.75 -5.88 4.86
CA ARG A 245 -20.49 -4.65 5.17
C ARG A 245 -21.84 -4.59 4.49
N ALA A 246 -21.93 -4.97 3.21
CA ALA A 246 -23.19 -5.01 2.47
C ALA A 246 -24.19 -5.97 3.11
N LEU A 247 -23.74 -7.14 3.56
CA LEU A 247 -24.58 -8.11 4.26
C LEU A 247 -25.05 -7.60 5.62
N VAL A 248 -24.18 -6.90 6.37
CA VAL A 248 -24.58 -6.21 7.61
C VAL A 248 -25.63 -5.13 7.36
N VAL A 249 -25.49 -4.32 6.30
CA VAL A 249 -26.49 -3.30 5.92
C VAL A 249 -27.85 -3.93 5.59
N LEU A 250 -27.85 -5.16 5.05
CA LEU A 250 -29.07 -5.94 4.79
C LEU A 250 -29.60 -6.68 6.03
N ASN A 251 -29.02 -6.45 7.21
CA ASN A 251 -29.34 -7.13 8.47
C ASN A 251 -29.24 -8.67 8.36
N ALA A 252 -28.27 -9.17 7.60
CA ALA A 252 -28.04 -10.59 7.46
C ALA A 252 -27.29 -11.14 8.70
N GLU A 253 -27.87 -12.14 9.37
CA GLU A 253 -27.17 -12.88 10.44
C GLU A 253 -26.41 -14.11 9.91
N ARG A 254 -26.78 -14.56 8.70
CA ARG A 254 -26.18 -15.70 8.01
C ARG A 254 -26.26 -15.51 6.50
N LEU A 255 -25.37 -16.17 5.78
CA LEU A 255 -25.36 -16.22 4.33
C LEU A 255 -26.49 -17.13 3.83
N THR A 256 -27.29 -16.63 2.89
CA THR A 256 -28.38 -17.37 2.23
C THR A 256 -28.28 -17.23 0.71
N SER A 257 -28.88 -18.16 -0.03
CA SER A 257 -28.80 -18.16 -1.49
C SER A 257 -29.40 -16.89 -2.11
N ASP A 258 -30.50 -16.39 -1.56
CA ASP A 258 -31.14 -15.13 -1.96
C ASP A 258 -30.20 -13.93 -1.77
N LEU A 259 -29.53 -13.84 -0.62
CA LEU A 259 -28.57 -12.77 -0.34
C LEU A 259 -27.37 -12.84 -1.29
N VAL A 260 -26.84 -14.04 -1.54
CA VAL A 260 -25.74 -14.24 -2.50
C VAL A 260 -26.14 -13.73 -3.88
N GLN A 261 -27.33 -14.09 -4.39
CA GLN A 261 -27.79 -13.62 -5.70
C GLN A 261 -27.91 -12.10 -5.76
N LYS A 262 -28.43 -11.47 -4.71
CA LYS A 262 -28.64 -10.00 -4.66
C LYS A 262 -27.34 -9.21 -4.51
N THR A 263 -26.30 -9.82 -3.95
CA THR A 263 -25.07 -9.12 -3.55
C THR A 263 -23.81 -9.59 -4.27
N LEU A 264 -23.91 -10.54 -5.21
CA LEU A 264 -22.77 -11.07 -5.97
C LEU A 264 -21.96 -9.97 -6.67
N ASN A 265 -22.64 -8.93 -7.16
CA ASN A 265 -22.03 -7.77 -7.82
C ASN A 265 -21.10 -6.95 -6.89
N VAL A 266 -21.12 -7.20 -5.58
CA VAL A 266 -20.17 -6.58 -4.64
C VAL A 266 -18.79 -7.21 -4.79
N ILE A 267 -18.72 -8.54 -4.94
CA ILE A 267 -17.45 -9.30 -5.01
C ILE A 267 -16.97 -9.58 -6.44
N MET A 268 -17.89 -9.64 -7.42
CA MET A 268 -17.56 -9.87 -8.83
C MET A 268 -17.99 -8.67 -9.66
N LYS A 269 -17.06 -8.13 -10.46
CA LYS A 269 -17.27 -6.94 -11.30
C LYS A 269 -17.30 -7.23 -12.79
N ASP A 270 -16.79 -8.39 -13.20
CA ASP A 270 -16.76 -8.81 -14.59
C ASP A 270 -17.98 -9.69 -14.90
N LYS A 271 -18.63 -9.42 -16.04
CA LYS A 271 -19.85 -10.13 -16.43
C LYS A 271 -19.57 -11.60 -16.76
N GLU A 272 -18.43 -11.90 -17.38
CA GLU A 272 -18.07 -13.27 -17.71
C GLU A 272 -17.78 -14.08 -16.45
N ASP A 273 -17.14 -13.46 -15.45
CA ASP A 273 -16.93 -14.06 -14.11
C ASP A 273 -18.27 -14.36 -13.41
N ILE A 274 -19.25 -13.45 -13.50
CA ILE A 274 -20.61 -13.65 -12.97
C ILE A 274 -21.32 -14.81 -13.71
N ASP A 275 -21.26 -14.82 -15.05
CA ASP A 275 -21.86 -15.88 -15.87
C ASP A 275 -21.18 -17.24 -15.62
N LEU A 276 -19.86 -17.25 -15.36
CA LEU A 276 -19.12 -18.44 -14.96
C LEU A 276 -19.59 -18.96 -13.59
N PHE A 277 -19.72 -18.07 -12.60
CA PHE A 277 -20.22 -18.39 -11.27
C PHE A 277 -21.61 -19.06 -11.34
N HIS A 278 -22.54 -18.47 -12.11
CA HIS A 278 -23.88 -19.01 -12.26
C HIS A 278 -23.91 -20.39 -12.94
N ARG A 279 -23.02 -20.63 -13.91
CA ARG A 279 -22.94 -21.92 -14.63
C ARG A 279 -22.32 -23.04 -13.81
N GLN A 280 -21.27 -22.76 -13.03
CA GLN A 280 -20.48 -23.80 -12.36
C GLN A 280 -20.89 -24.07 -10.91
N VAL A 281 -21.31 -23.03 -10.18
CA VAL A 281 -21.53 -23.12 -8.72
C VAL A 281 -22.95 -22.72 -8.35
N GLY A 282 -23.36 -21.52 -8.78
CA GLY A 282 -24.64 -20.92 -8.39
C GLY A 282 -24.73 -20.58 -6.89
N ALA A 283 -25.75 -19.78 -6.53
CA ALA A 283 -25.89 -19.29 -5.16
C ALA A 283 -26.16 -20.38 -4.11
N GLU A 284 -26.94 -21.41 -4.47
CA GLU A 284 -27.20 -22.55 -3.58
C GLU A 284 -25.97 -23.43 -3.38
N GLY A 285 -25.16 -23.62 -4.43
CA GLY A 285 -23.89 -24.35 -4.35
C GLY A 285 -22.91 -23.62 -3.43
N LEU A 286 -22.77 -22.30 -3.60
CA LEU A 286 -21.89 -21.49 -2.77
C LEU A 286 -22.33 -21.48 -1.31
N CYS A 287 -23.64 -21.31 -1.03
CA CYS A 287 -24.14 -21.33 0.34
C CYS A 287 -23.91 -22.68 1.01
N ARG A 288 -24.12 -23.80 0.30
CA ARG A 288 -23.84 -25.13 0.84
C ARG A 288 -22.36 -25.30 1.17
N ALA A 289 -21.46 -24.89 0.27
CA ALA A 289 -20.03 -24.96 0.51
C ALA A 289 -19.60 -24.09 1.72
N ALA A 290 -20.13 -22.87 1.83
CA ALA A 290 -19.81 -21.93 2.90
C ALA A 290 -20.40 -22.32 4.26
N CYS A 291 -21.58 -22.95 4.28
CA CYS A 291 -22.28 -23.35 5.51
C CYS A 291 -21.98 -24.79 5.94
N ALA A 292 -21.19 -25.56 5.19
CA ALA A 292 -20.88 -26.95 5.53
C ALA A 292 -20.16 -27.11 6.88
N GLY A 293 -19.53 -26.04 7.41
CA GLY A 293 -18.89 -26.01 8.72
C GLY A 293 -19.80 -25.65 9.90
N ASP A 294 -21.09 -25.39 9.68
CA ASP A 294 -22.11 -25.12 10.71
C ASP A 294 -22.85 -26.40 11.18
N MET A 295 -22.54 -27.58 10.60
CA MET A 295 -23.13 -28.89 10.95
C MET A 295 -22.23 -29.70 11.88
#